data_AF-A0AA38CRF7-F1
#
_entry.id   AF-A0AA38CRF7-F1
#
_cell.length_a   1.000
_cell.length_b   1.000
_cell.length_c   1.000
_cell.angle_alpha   90.00
_cell.angle_beta   90.00
_cell.angle_gamma   90.00
#
_symmetry.space_group_name_H-M   'P 1'
#
loop_
_entity.id
_entity.type
_entity.pdbx_description
1 polymer ?
#
loop_
_entity_poly.entity_id
_entity_poly.type
_entity_poly.pdbx_seq_one_letter_code
_entity_poly.pdbx_strand_id
1 'polypeptide(L)' 'MMFDIPGRDDVERVVITKECVTDGNTPTLVLRSPSAKRSKVREKTPA' A
#
# COMPACT_ATOMS: atom_id res chain seq x y z
N MET A 1 -1.02 1.42 -20.60
CA MET A 1 -0.25 1.08 -19.37
C MET A 1 -1.15 0.31 -18.42
N MET A 2 -1.40 -0.99 -18.64
CA MET A 2 -2.37 -1.72 -17.80
C MET A 2 -2.08 -3.21 -17.66
N PHE A 3 -0.80 -3.62 -17.63
CA PHE A 3 -0.43 -5.04 -17.52
C PHE A 3 0.14 -5.46 -16.15
N ASP A 4 0.62 -4.54 -15.31
CA ASP A 4 1.36 -4.94 -14.09
C ASP A 4 0.53 -4.99 -12.81
N ILE A 5 -0.67 -4.41 -12.77
CA ILE A 5 -1.51 -4.42 -11.54
C ILE A 5 -2.09 -5.82 -11.25
N PRO A 6 -2.64 -6.57 -12.22
CA PRO A 6 -3.23 -7.88 -11.94
C PRO A 6 -2.22 -8.90 -11.38
N GLY A 7 -0.92 -8.73 -11.66
CA GLY A 7 0.15 -9.61 -11.15
C GLY A 7 0.78 -9.15 -9.82
N ARG A 8 0.30 -8.05 -9.22
CA ARG A 8 0.86 -7.47 -8.02
C ARG A 8 -0.03 -7.70 -6.81
N ASP A 9 0.34 -8.70 -6.01
CA ASP A 9 -0.33 -9.01 -4.74
C ASP A 9 -0.07 -7.96 -3.65
N ASP A 10 1.01 -7.19 -3.78
CA ASP A 10 1.42 -6.14 -2.84
C ASP A 10 0.61 -4.84 -2.99
N VAL A 11 -0.17 -4.68 -4.06
CA VAL A 11 -1.00 -3.49 -4.28
C VAL A 11 -2.34 -3.64 -3.55
N GLU A 12 -2.66 -2.69 -2.68
CA GLU A 12 -3.93 -2.60 -1.97
C GLU A 12 -4.98 -1.86 -2.81
N ARG A 13 -4.61 -0.70 -3.35
CA ARG A 13 -5.46 0.13 -4.21
C ARG A 13 -4.65 1.09 -5.06
N VAL A 14 -5.27 1.60 -6.12
CA VAL A 14 -4.72 2.64 -7.00
C VAL A 14 -5.55 3.91 -6.82
N VAL A 15 -4.89 5.06 -6.62
CA VAL A 15 -5.55 6.36 -6.47
C VAL A 15 -5.38 7.14 -7.77
N ILE A 16 -6.52 7.46 -8.40
CA ILE A 16 -6.59 8.29 -9.60
C ILE A 16 -7.06 9.68 -9.19
N THR A 17 -6.22 10.69 -9.42
CA THR A 17 -6.56 12.09 -9.16
C THR A 17 -7.01 12.79 -10.44
N LYS A 18 -7.54 14.01 -10.31
CA LYS A 18 -8.00 14.79 -11.47
C LYS A 18 -6.85 15.07 -12.45
N GLU A 19 -5.68 15.38 -11.91
CA GLU A 19 -4.45 15.70 -12.66
C GLU A 19 -3.95 14.46 -13.44
N CYS A 20 -4.22 13.25 -12.95
CA CYS A 20 -3.94 12.03 -13.72
C CYS A 20 -4.76 11.95 -15.01
N VAL A 21 -5.94 12.56 -15.02
CA VAL A 21 -6.87 12.57 -16.17
C VAL A 21 -6.63 13.78 -17.06
N THR A 22 -6.39 14.96 -16.48
CA THR A 22 -6.26 16.22 -17.22
C THR A 22 -4.86 16.48 -17.74
N ASP A 23 -3.83 16.10 -16.96
CA ASP A 23 -2.45 16.50 -17.20
C ASP A 23 -1.55 15.29 -17.51
N GLY A 24 -2.11 14.07 -17.49
CA GLY A 24 -1.38 12.84 -17.78
C GLY A 24 -0.43 12.41 -16.67
N ASN A 25 -0.63 12.90 -15.44
CA ASN A 25 0.18 12.51 -14.29
C ASN A 25 0.02 11.01 -13.97
N THR A 26 1.08 10.41 -13.42
CA THR A 26 1.09 8.99 -13.06
C THR A 26 0.23 8.72 -11.81
N PRO A 27 -0.65 7.71 -11.82
CA PRO A 27 -1.41 7.27 -10.66
C PRO A 27 -0.55 6.88 -9.45
N THR A 28 -1.09 7.07 -8.25
CA THR A 28 -0.43 6.65 -7.01
C THR A 28 -0.85 5.24 -6.62
N LEU A 29 0.13 4.36 -6.38
CA LEU A 29 -0.08 3.02 -5.86
C LEU A 29 -0.01 2.99 -4.35
N VAL A 30 -1.05 2.48 -3.71
CA VAL A 30 -1.06 2.20 -2.27
C VAL A 30 -0.73 0.72 -2.09
N LEU A 31 0.37 0.46 -1.41
CA LEU A 31 0.82 -0.90 -1.11
C LEU A 31 0.14 -1.41 0.16
N ARG A 32 -0.13 -2.72 0.22
CA ARG A 32 -0.64 -3.38 1.43
C ARG A 32 0.38 -3.19 2.53
N SER A 33 -0.06 -2.64 3.65
CA SER A 33 0.76 -2.64 4.85
C SER A 33 1.00 -4.09 5.30
N PRO A 34 2.24 -4.48 5.67
CA PRO A 34 2.45 -5.75 6.34
C PRO A 34 1.60 -5.69 7.62
N SER A 35 0.62 -6.59 7.71
CA SER A 35 -0.33 -6.68 8.81
C SER A 35 0.32 -6.26 10.13
N ALA A 36 -0.29 -5.31 10.83
CA ALA A 36 0.10 -4.85 12.16
C ALA A 36 -0.06 -5.95 13.25
N LYS A 37 0.31 -7.21 12.96
CA LYS A 37 0.47 -8.30 13.93
C LYS A 37 1.87 -8.32 14.54
N ARG A 38 2.50 -7.16 14.73
CA ARG A 38 3.78 -7.09 15.45
C ARG A 38 3.88 -5.87 16.36
N SER A 39 2.93 -5.76 17.29
CA SER A 39 3.02 -4.82 18.40
C SER A 39 2.33 -5.37 19.66
N LYS A 40 2.92 -6.42 20.25
CA LYS A 40 2.97 -6.62 21.71
C LYS A 40 4.25 -7.37 22.09
N VAL A 41 5.38 -6.68 22.05
CA VAL A 41 6.55 -7.01 22.88
C VAL A 41 6.70 -5.87 23.89
N ARG A 42 5.95 -5.96 24.97
CA ARG A 42 6.10 -5.26 26.26
C ARG A 42 5.28 -6.12 27.21
N GLU A 43 5.86 -6.97 28.04
CA GLU A 43 6.59 -6.60 29.26
C GLU A 43 7.42 -7.83 29.71
N LYS A 44 8.74 -7.68 29.86
CA LYS A 44 9.51 -8.60 30.71
C LYS A 44 9.55 -7.95 32.09
N THR A 45 8.74 -8.44 33.02
CA THR A 45 8.92 -8.20 34.46
C THR A 45 9.64 -9.43 35.01
N PRO A 46 10.89 -9.32 35.50
CA PRO A 46 11.56 -10.41 36.20
C PRO A 46 10.94 -10.62 37.60
N ALA A 47 11.11 -11.85 38.09
CA ALA A 47 10.55 -12.44 39.31
C ALA A 47 10.90 -11.72 40.61
#